data_AF-A0A350PDQ1-F1
#
_entry.id   AF-A0A350PDQ1-F1
#
_cell.length_a   1.000
_cell.length_b   1.000
_cell.length_c   1.000
_cell.angle_alpha   90.00
_cell.angle_beta   90.00
_cell.angle_gamma   90.00
#
_symmetry.space_group_name_H-M   'P 1'
#
loop_
_entity.id
_entity.type
_entity.pdbx_description
1 polymer ?
#
loop_
_entity_poly.entity_id
_entity_poly.type
_entity_poly.pdbx_seq_one_letter_code
_entity_poly.pdbx_strand_id
1 'polypeptide(L)'
;MSDKDSHYVDNQKFLEAMTEWKEQIKVAEETGEGKPPVSEYIGECFLLIAERLSMRANFINYHFREEMVGDAIENCLMYASNFDPAKSKNPFSYFTQIIYYAFLRRIQKEKKQSYIKYRIIESADHMGDIARILDPEKTTGNPYAEFFKLTTKDIDNFTPKKKKKKSSTKKKKTDGDDKCDSLF
;
A
#
# COMPACT_ATOMS: atom_id res chain seq x y z
N MET A 1 9.37 -36.44 8.02
CA MET A 1 8.97 -36.40 6.59
C MET A 1 8.76 -34.94 6.27
N SER A 2 9.51 -34.40 5.32
CA SER A 2 9.42 -32.97 4.96
C SER A 2 8.08 -32.74 4.28
N ASP A 3 7.15 -32.09 4.97
CA ASP A 3 6.00 -31.46 4.33
C ASP A 3 6.56 -30.57 3.22
N LYS A 4 6.39 -30.99 1.98
CA LYS A 4 6.51 -30.09 0.85
C LYS A 4 5.41 -29.07 1.09
N ASP A 5 5.80 -27.90 1.57
CA ASP A 5 5.02 -26.68 1.64
C ASP A 5 4.28 -26.55 0.30
N SER A 6 3.08 -27.10 0.24
CA SER A 6 2.20 -26.97 -0.92
C SER A 6 1.74 -25.54 -0.87
N HIS A 7 2.53 -24.70 -1.52
CA HIS A 7 2.23 -23.31 -1.67
C HIS A 7 0.89 -23.25 -2.41
N TYR A 8 -0.11 -22.64 -1.78
CA TYR A 8 -1.50 -22.48 -2.27
C TYR A 8 -1.61 -21.80 -3.64
N VAL A 9 -0.48 -21.29 -4.13
CA VAL A 9 -0.26 -20.90 -5.52
C VAL A 9 0.96 -21.67 -6.00
N ASP A 10 0.81 -22.44 -7.07
CA ASP A 10 1.93 -23.08 -7.75
C ASP A 10 2.77 -22.01 -8.46
N ASN A 11 3.94 -21.71 -7.91
CA ASN A 11 4.80 -20.65 -8.43
C ASN A 11 5.36 -20.97 -9.83
N GLN A 12 5.54 -22.24 -10.19
CA GLN A 12 6.01 -22.61 -11.52
C GLN A 12 4.92 -22.35 -12.55
N LYS A 13 3.70 -22.86 -12.29
CA LYS A 13 2.54 -22.59 -13.15
C LYS A 13 2.23 -21.09 -13.24
N PHE A 14 2.40 -20.36 -12.14
CA PHE A 14 2.22 -18.91 -12.13
C PHE A 14 3.26 -18.18 -12.99
N LEU A 15 4.53 -18.60 -12.94
CA LEU A 15 5.59 -18.05 -13.79
C LEU A 15 5.32 -18.32 -15.27
N GLU A 16 4.89 -19.53 -15.61
CA GLU A 16 4.52 -19.91 -16.98
C GLU A 16 3.40 -19.01 -17.51
N ALA A 17 2.31 -18.86 -16.75
CA ALA A 17 1.18 -17.99 -17.13
C ALA A 17 1.58 -16.52 -17.28
N MET A 18 2.40 -15.99 -16.37
CA MET A 18 2.90 -14.61 -16.48
C MET A 18 3.82 -14.41 -17.69
N THR A 19 4.59 -15.44 -18.06
CA THR A 19 5.48 -15.40 -19.23
C THR A 19 4.66 -15.42 -20.52
N GLU A 20 3.67 -16.29 -20.61
CA GLU A 20 2.74 -16.37 -21.74
C GLU A 20 2.00 -15.05 -21.94
N TRP A 21 1.40 -14.51 -20.88
CA TRP A 21 0.70 -13.22 -20.97
C TRP A 21 1.62 -12.07 -21.38
N LYS A 22 2.88 -12.08 -20.92
CA LYS A 22 3.86 -11.07 -21.35
C LYS A 22 4.22 -11.18 -22.82
N GLU A 23 4.22 -12.38 -23.39
CA GLU A 23 4.39 -12.56 -24.83
C GLU A 23 3.17 -12.05 -25.60
N GLN A 24 1.95 -12.31 -25.11
CA GLN A 24 0.72 -11.75 -25.70
C GLN A 24 0.72 -10.22 -25.71
N ILE A 25 1.25 -9.58 -24.66
CA ILE A 25 1.43 -8.11 -24.63
C ILE A 25 2.34 -7.64 -25.76
N LYS A 26 3.49 -8.31 -25.98
CA LYS A 26 4.41 -7.92 -27.06
C LYS A 26 3.77 -8.04 -28.43
N VAL A 27 3.06 -9.16 -28.68
CA VAL A 27 2.35 -9.37 -29.94
C VAL A 27 1.28 -8.30 -30.16
N ALA A 28 0.53 -7.92 -29.11
CA ALA A 28 -0.44 -6.83 -29.18
C ALA A 28 0.23 -5.48 -29.49
N GLU A 29 1.38 -5.18 -28.86
CA GLU A 29 2.14 -3.96 -29.14
C GLU A 29 2.67 -3.92 -30.59
N GLU A 30 3.14 -5.04 -31.13
CA GLU A 30 3.61 -5.16 -32.52
C GLU A 30 2.49 -5.01 -33.56
N THR A 31 1.29 -5.47 -33.22
CA THR A 31 0.10 -5.40 -34.08
C THR A 31 -0.69 -4.09 -33.92
N GLY A 32 -0.32 -3.24 -32.96
CA GLY A 32 -1.04 -2.00 -32.65
C GLY A 32 -2.35 -2.21 -31.90
N GLU A 33 -2.55 -3.39 -31.31
CA GLU A 33 -3.69 -3.72 -30.47
C GLU A 33 -3.50 -3.23 -29.03
N GLY A 34 -4.61 -3.16 -28.28
CA GLY A 34 -4.57 -2.81 -26.87
C GLY A 34 -3.97 -3.93 -26.01
N LYS A 35 -3.43 -3.57 -24.84
CA LYS A 35 -2.90 -4.53 -23.87
C LYS A 35 -3.96 -5.61 -23.54
N PRO A 36 -3.65 -6.90 -23.71
CA PRO A 36 -4.60 -7.96 -23.41
C PRO A 36 -4.93 -8.02 -21.91
N PRO A 37 -6.16 -8.40 -21.54
CA PRO A 37 -6.52 -8.62 -20.14
C PRO A 37 -5.66 -9.73 -19.54
N VAL A 38 -5.45 -9.70 -18.22
CA VAL A 38 -4.83 -10.84 -17.52
C VAL A 38 -5.74 -12.06 -17.63
N SER A 39 -5.16 -13.25 -17.60
CA SER A 39 -5.95 -14.48 -17.56
C SER A 39 -6.65 -14.67 -16.22
N GLU A 40 -7.76 -15.41 -16.22
CA GLU A 40 -8.50 -15.75 -14.99
C GLU A 40 -7.59 -16.37 -13.93
N TYR A 41 -6.72 -17.30 -14.35
CA TYR A 41 -5.76 -17.95 -13.46
C TYR A 41 -4.77 -16.96 -12.81
N ILE A 42 -4.29 -15.95 -13.54
CA ILE A 42 -3.43 -14.90 -12.97
C ILE A 42 -4.23 -14.08 -11.94
N GLY A 43 -5.48 -13.73 -12.26
CA GLY A 43 -6.39 -13.05 -11.34
C GLY A 43 -6.65 -13.84 -10.05
N GLU A 44 -6.95 -15.13 -10.18
CA GLU A 44 -7.11 -16.06 -9.05
C GLU A 44 -5.84 -16.11 -8.18
N CYS A 45 -4.65 -16.16 -8.79
CA CYS A 45 -3.39 -16.10 -8.04
C CYS A 45 -3.28 -14.81 -7.24
N PHE A 46 -3.58 -13.64 -7.81
CA PHE A 46 -3.55 -12.38 -7.07
C PHE A 46 -4.53 -12.36 -5.89
N LEU A 47 -5.77 -12.82 -6.11
CA LEU A 47 -6.80 -12.91 -5.08
C LEU A 47 -6.36 -13.81 -3.94
N LEU A 48 -5.93 -15.04 -4.23
CA LEU A 48 -5.47 -16.01 -3.24
C LEU A 48 -4.32 -15.46 -2.38
N ILE A 49 -3.33 -14.79 -3.01
CA ILE A 49 -2.19 -14.22 -2.29
C ILE A 49 -2.66 -13.10 -1.36
N ALA A 50 -3.53 -12.22 -1.85
CA ALA A 50 -4.05 -11.10 -1.08
C ALA A 50 -4.90 -11.58 0.11
N GLU A 51 -5.82 -12.52 -0.11
CA GLU A 51 -6.67 -13.09 0.95
C GLU A 51 -5.83 -13.74 2.05
N ARG A 52 -4.90 -14.63 1.67
CA ARG A 52 -4.06 -15.33 2.68
C ARG A 52 -3.16 -14.37 3.43
N LEU A 53 -2.61 -13.35 2.76
CA LEU A 53 -1.82 -12.31 3.44
C LEU A 53 -2.67 -11.49 4.39
N SER A 54 -3.93 -11.19 4.03
CA SER A 54 -4.86 -10.41 4.86
C SER A 54 -5.20 -11.11 6.18
N MET A 55 -5.10 -12.44 6.24
CA MET A 55 -5.35 -13.25 7.44
C MET A 55 -4.15 -13.34 8.39
N ARG A 56 -2.99 -12.76 8.04
CA ARG A 56 -1.84 -12.69 8.96
C ARG A 56 -2.18 -11.81 10.17
N ALA A 57 -1.60 -12.12 11.32
CA ALA A 57 -1.84 -11.38 12.58
C ALA A 57 -1.66 -9.86 12.46
N ASN A 58 -0.75 -9.41 11.58
CA ASN A 58 -0.50 -8.00 11.31
C ASN A 58 -1.69 -7.28 10.65
N PHE A 59 -2.57 -8.01 9.96
CA PHE A 59 -3.61 -7.47 9.07
C PHE A 59 -5.03 -7.91 9.42
N ILE A 60 -5.20 -9.04 10.12
CA ILE A 60 -6.50 -9.66 10.38
C ILE A 60 -7.48 -8.77 11.16
N ASN A 61 -6.97 -7.87 12.01
CA ASN A 61 -7.78 -7.07 12.93
C ASN A 61 -8.24 -5.72 12.37
N TYR A 62 -7.98 -5.42 11.09
CA TYR A 62 -8.50 -4.20 10.46
C TYR A 62 -9.94 -4.42 9.97
N HIS A 63 -10.85 -3.54 10.38
CA HIS A 63 -12.26 -3.60 9.94
C HIS A 63 -12.44 -3.34 8.43
N PHE A 64 -11.42 -2.78 7.78
CA PHE A 64 -11.38 -2.46 6.35
C PHE A 64 -10.54 -3.50 5.57
N ARG A 65 -10.44 -4.74 6.06
CA ARG A 65 -9.64 -5.81 5.43
C ARG A 65 -10.04 -6.08 3.97
N GLU A 66 -11.33 -6.12 3.67
CA GLU A 66 -11.83 -6.34 2.32
C GLU A 66 -11.40 -5.22 1.35
N GLU A 67 -11.43 -3.97 1.83
CA GLU A 67 -10.93 -2.83 1.06
C GLU A 67 -9.42 -2.91 0.83
N MET A 68 -8.66 -3.44 1.79
CA MET A 68 -7.22 -3.69 1.60
C MET A 68 -6.97 -4.72 0.51
N VAL A 69 -7.75 -5.81 0.48
CA VAL A 69 -7.68 -6.85 -0.55
C VAL A 69 -8.02 -6.26 -1.93
N GLY A 70 -9.09 -5.47 -2.02
CA GLY A 70 -9.46 -4.76 -3.26
C GLY A 70 -8.35 -3.85 -3.79
N ASP A 71 -7.81 -2.97 -2.93
CA ASP A 71 -6.69 -2.09 -3.29
C ASP A 71 -5.45 -2.91 -3.73
N ALA A 72 -5.20 -4.06 -3.10
CA ALA A 72 -4.05 -4.90 -3.45
C ALA A 72 -4.19 -5.56 -4.82
N ILE A 73 -5.37 -6.08 -5.16
CA ILE A 73 -5.65 -6.67 -6.48
C ILE A 73 -5.52 -5.61 -7.58
N GLU A 74 -6.08 -4.41 -7.36
CA GLU A 74 -5.92 -3.28 -8.29
C GLU A 74 -4.44 -2.96 -8.55
N ASN A 75 -3.63 -2.94 -7.49
CA ASN A 75 -2.19 -2.70 -7.61
C ASN A 75 -1.47 -3.83 -8.34
N CYS A 76 -1.86 -5.09 -8.13
CA CYS A 76 -1.33 -6.22 -8.90
C CYS A 76 -1.66 -6.06 -10.38
N LEU A 77 -2.91 -5.74 -10.75
CA LEU A 77 -3.34 -5.54 -12.14
C LEU A 77 -2.62 -4.38 -12.82
N MET A 78 -2.52 -3.24 -12.13
CA MET A 78 -1.85 -2.04 -12.64
C MET A 78 -0.37 -2.29 -12.92
N TYR A 79 0.31 -3.04 -12.07
CA TYR A 79 1.75 -3.30 -12.18
C TYR A 79 2.12 -4.67 -12.73
N ALA A 80 1.15 -5.50 -13.15
CA ALA A 80 1.41 -6.86 -13.61
C ALA A 80 2.39 -6.92 -14.79
N SER A 81 2.28 -5.99 -15.75
CA SER A 81 3.17 -5.95 -16.94
C SER A 81 4.63 -5.61 -16.59
N ASN A 82 4.86 -5.01 -15.42
CA ASN A 82 6.19 -4.63 -14.95
C ASN A 82 6.98 -5.85 -14.44
N PHE A 83 6.32 -6.98 -14.18
CA PHE A 83 7.01 -8.23 -13.85
C PHE A 83 7.82 -8.70 -15.06
N ASP A 84 9.10 -9.00 -14.83
CA ASP A 84 10.03 -9.43 -15.88
C ASP A 84 10.60 -10.83 -15.57
N PRO A 85 10.18 -11.87 -16.31
CA PRO A 85 10.68 -13.23 -16.16
C PRO A 85 12.19 -13.37 -16.37
N ALA A 86 12.86 -12.40 -17.03
CA ALA A 86 14.32 -12.41 -17.17
C ALA A 86 15.03 -11.98 -15.88
N LYS A 87 14.41 -11.08 -15.09
CA LYS A 87 14.97 -10.55 -13.84
C LYS A 87 14.61 -11.39 -12.62
N SER A 88 13.41 -11.97 -12.59
CA SER A 88 12.94 -12.80 -11.48
C SER A 88 12.16 -14.01 -11.99
N LYS A 89 12.45 -15.17 -11.41
CA LYS A 89 11.72 -16.44 -11.66
C LYS A 89 10.64 -16.72 -10.60
N ASN A 90 10.36 -15.76 -9.73
CA ASN A 90 9.42 -15.93 -8.63
C ASN A 90 8.36 -14.82 -8.65
N PRO A 91 7.28 -14.98 -9.45
CA PRO A 91 6.16 -14.05 -9.43
C PRO A 91 5.45 -14.03 -8.08
N PHE A 92 5.38 -15.14 -7.35
CA PHE A 92 4.73 -15.18 -6.04
C PHE A 92 5.34 -14.15 -5.07
N SER A 93 6.67 -14.13 -4.95
CA SER A 93 7.39 -13.17 -4.09
C SER A 93 7.19 -11.72 -4.56
N TYR A 94 7.28 -11.50 -5.88
CA TYR A 94 7.07 -10.18 -6.48
C TYR A 94 5.69 -9.60 -6.14
N PHE A 95 4.63 -10.37 -6.37
CA PHE A 95 3.27 -9.91 -6.10
C PHE A 95 2.94 -9.86 -4.60
N THR A 96 3.52 -10.75 -3.78
CA THR A 96 3.42 -10.64 -2.31
C THR A 96 3.94 -9.28 -1.82
N GLN A 97 5.03 -8.78 -2.40
CA GLN A 97 5.59 -7.48 -2.05
C GLN A 97 4.67 -6.31 -2.46
N ILE A 98 4.08 -6.39 -3.66
CA ILE A 98 3.12 -5.39 -4.15
C ILE A 98 1.91 -5.32 -3.21
N ILE A 99 1.32 -6.47 -2.88
CA ILE A 99 0.16 -6.60 -1.99
C ILE A 99 0.50 -6.05 -0.60
N TYR A 100 1.65 -6.42 -0.04
CA TYR A 100 2.09 -5.92 1.27
C TYR A 100 2.16 -4.39 1.31
N TYR A 101 2.75 -3.75 0.30
CA TYR A 101 2.82 -2.29 0.27
C TYR A 101 1.46 -1.63 -0.01
N ALA A 102 0.58 -2.27 -0.78
CA ALA A 102 -0.80 -1.81 -0.95
C ALA A 102 -1.55 -1.79 0.39
N PHE A 103 -1.42 -2.85 1.19
CA PHE A 103 -1.99 -2.92 2.55
C PHE A 103 -1.48 -1.80 3.44
N LEU A 104 -0.17 -1.55 3.47
CA LEU A 104 0.40 -0.46 4.26
C LEU A 104 -0.13 0.92 3.84
N ARG A 105 -0.28 1.17 2.53
CA ARG A 105 -0.86 2.42 2.02
C ARG A 105 -2.32 2.57 2.45
N ARG A 106 -3.12 1.50 2.38
CA ARG A 106 -4.52 1.54 2.82
C ARG A 106 -4.63 1.82 4.32
N ILE A 107 -3.85 1.13 5.15
CA ILE A 107 -3.79 1.39 6.60
C ILE A 107 -3.41 2.85 6.89
N GLN A 108 -2.41 3.38 6.19
CA GLN A 108 -2.00 4.77 6.38
C GLN A 108 -3.08 5.76 5.96
N LYS A 109 -3.81 5.49 4.87
CA LYS A 109 -4.96 6.31 4.41
C LYS A 109 -6.07 6.32 5.46
N GLU A 110 -6.43 5.16 6.00
CA GLU A 110 -7.45 5.04 7.05
C GLU A 110 -7.04 5.74 8.33
N LYS A 111 -5.80 5.54 8.79
CA LYS A 111 -5.26 6.25 9.96
C LYS A 111 -5.28 7.78 9.77
N LYS A 112 -4.98 8.27 8.56
CA LYS A 112 -5.08 9.69 8.25
C LYS A 112 -6.52 10.19 8.35
N GLN A 113 -7.50 9.42 7.88
CA GLN A 113 -8.92 9.77 8.01
C GLN A 113 -9.37 9.76 9.47
N SER A 114 -8.95 8.76 10.25
CA SER A 114 -9.18 8.72 11.70
C SER A 114 -8.57 9.93 12.41
N TYR A 115 -7.37 10.35 12.03
CA TYR A 115 -6.74 11.57 12.56
C TYR A 115 -7.55 12.84 12.26
N ILE A 116 -8.08 12.97 11.04
CA ILE A 116 -8.91 14.12 10.67
C ILE A 116 -10.19 14.15 11.54
N LYS A 117 -10.87 13.00 11.69
CA LYS A 117 -12.07 12.87 12.54
C LYS A 117 -11.77 13.20 13.99
N TYR A 118 -10.67 12.67 14.52
CA TYR A 118 -10.13 13.00 15.85
C TYR A 118 -10.01 14.52 16.04
N ARG A 119 -9.31 15.21 15.13
CA ARG A 119 -9.08 16.66 15.22
C ARG A 119 -10.36 17.48 15.13
N ILE A 120 -11.32 17.04 14.32
CA ILE A 120 -12.63 17.71 14.20
C ILE A 120 -13.38 17.61 15.53
N ILE A 121 -13.49 16.41 16.11
CA ILE A 121 -14.21 16.20 17.36
C ILE A 121 -13.54 16.93 18.52
N GLU A 122 -12.21 16.82 18.65
CA GLU A 122 -11.44 17.53 19.68
C GLU A 122 -11.62 19.05 19.57
N SER A 123 -11.70 19.59 18.34
CA SER A 123 -11.91 21.02 18.14
C SER A 123 -13.35 21.48 18.42
N ALA A 124 -14.33 20.58 18.26
CA ALA A 124 -15.75 20.88 18.45
C ALA A 124 -16.18 20.71 19.92
N ASP A 125 -15.50 19.88 20.70
CA ASP A 125 -15.84 19.64 22.11
C ASP A 125 -15.30 20.74 23.05
N HIS A 126 -15.83 21.95 22.90
CA HIS A 126 -15.43 23.11 23.71
C HIS A 126 -15.71 22.93 25.21
N MET A 127 -16.77 22.21 25.57
CA MET A 127 -17.21 22.00 26.96
C MET A 127 -16.62 20.74 27.60
N GLY A 128 -15.95 19.91 26.81
CA GLY A 128 -15.35 18.64 27.26
C GLY A 128 -16.38 17.56 27.57
N ASP A 129 -17.60 17.68 27.03
CA ASP A 129 -18.68 16.74 27.31
C ASP A 129 -18.44 15.40 26.61
N ILE A 130 -17.90 15.44 25.39
CA ILE A 130 -17.53 14.23 24.65
C ILE A 130 -16.34 13.55 25.33
N ALA A 131 -15.33 14.32 25.76
CA ALA A 131 -14.21 13.76 26.54
C ALA A 131 -14.69 13.03 27.81
N ARG A 132 -15.64 13.61 28.57
CA ARG A 132 -16.19 12.97 29.79
C ARG A 132 -16.97 11.70 29.49
N ILE A 133 -17.66 11.62 28.35
CA ILE A 133 -18.39 10.42 27.94
C ILE A 133 -17.42 9.31 27.49
N LEU A 134 -16.38 9.67 26.75
CA LEU A 134 -15.41 8.71 26.22
C LEU A 134 -14.47 8.14 27.30
N ASP A 135 -14.10 8.95 28.30
CA ASP A 135 -13.23 8.54 29.40
C ASP A 135 -13.74 9.10 30.74
N PRO A 136 -14.81 8.51 31.31
CA PRO A 136 -15.41 8.98 32.56
C PRO A 136 -14.47 8.85 33.75
N GLU A 137 -13.57 7.86 33.74
CA GLU A 137 -12.59 7.61 34.79
C GLU A 137 -11.30 8.45 34.64
N LYS A 138 -11.15 9.19 33.51
CA LYS A 138 -9.95 9.97 33.16
C LYS A 138 -8.66 9.15 33.21
N THR A 139 -8.75 7.91 32.74
CA THR A 139 -7.64 6.95 32.75
C THR A 139 -6.68 7.17 31.58
N THR A 140 -7.13 7.84 30.53
CA THR A 140 -6.39 8.00 29.27
C THR A 140 -5.89 9.42 29.08
N GLY A 141 -4.68 9.56 28.52
CA GLY A 141 -4.08 10.87 28.23
C GLY A 141 -4.80 11.66 27.14
N ASN A 142 -5.34 11.01 26.12
CA ASN A 142 -6.19 11.62 25.09
C ASN A 142 -7.37 10.69 24.72
N PRO A 143 -8.58 10.95 25.25
CA PRO A 143 -9.73 10.06 25.08
C PRO A 143 -10.18 9.94 23.63
N TYR A 144 -10.03 11.00 22.84
CA TYR A 144 -10.40 11.00 21.43
C TYR A 144 -9.44 10.15 20.59
N ALA A 145 -8.12 10.25 20.86
CA ALA A 145 -7.13 9.48 20.14
C ALA A 145 -7.30 7.97 20.35
N GLU A 146 -7.60 7.55 21.59
CA GLU A 146 -7.88 6.16 21.91
C GLU A 146 -9.15 5.65 21.21
N PHE A 147 -10.23 6.44 21.22
CA PHE A 147 -11.46 6.11 20.50
C PHE A 147 -11.20 5.83 19.01
N PHE A 148 -10.31 6.60 18.37
CA PHE A 148 -9.92 6.41 16.97
C PHE A 148 -8.75 5.42 16.77
N LYS A 149 -8.29 4.73 17.82
CA LYS A 149 -7.16 3.80 17.79
C LYS A 149 -5.88 4.41 17.21
N LEU A 150 -5.65 5.69 17.46
CA LEU A 150 -4.48 6.43 17.01
C LEU A 150 -3.37 6.34 18.06
N THR A 151 -2.18 5.93 17.64
CA THR A 151 -1.01 5.97 18.50
C THR A 151 -0.41 7.39 18.55
N THR A 152 0.41 7.67 19.56
CA THR A 152 1.17 8.94 19.65
C THR A 152 2.01 9.19 18.39
N LYS A 153 2.65 8.15 17.85
CA LYS A 153 3.40 8.22 16.60
C LYS A 153 2.51 8.57 15.39
N ASP A 154 1.29 8.04 15.34
CA ASP A 154 0.35 8.37 14.26
C ASP A 154 -0.03 9.86 14.32
N ILE A 155 -0.30 10.39 15.51
CA ILE A 155 -0.57 11.83 15.72
C ILE A 155 0.64 12.67 15.27
N ASP A 156 1.84 12.32 15.71
CA ASP A 156 3.07 13.04 15.31
C ASP A 156 3.32 13.00 13.80
N ASN A 157 2.96 11.90 13.14
CA ASN A 157 3.13 11.73 11.70
C ASN A 157 2.13 12.57 10.89
N PHE A 158 0.90 12.75 11.37
CA PHE A 158 -0.16 13.47 10.66
C PHE A 158 -0.29 14.94 11.05
N THR A 159 0.31 15.35 12.18
CA THR A 159 0.38 16.76 12.55
C THR A 159 1.21 17.56 11.53
N PRO A 160 0.68 18.69 11.01
CA PRO A 160 1.39 19.48 10.03
C PRO A 160 2.64 20.11 10.66
N LYS A 161 3.83 19.67 10.20
CA LYS A 161 5.10 20.27 10.62
C LYS A 161 5.19 21.70 10.10
N LYS A 162 5.39 22.69 10.98
CA LYS A 162 5.66 24.08 10.60
C LYS A 162 6.88 24.09 9.65
N LYS A 163 6.70 24.55 8.40
CA LYS A 163 7.81 24.74 7.46
C LYS A 163 8.80 25.73 8.09
N LYS A 164 10.00 25.28 8.45
CA LYS A 164 11.13 26.19 8.69
C LYS A 164 11.36 26.94 7.37
N LYS A 165 11.20 28.27 7.37
CA LYS A 165 11.65 29.13 6.26
C LYS A 165 13.12 28.79 6.01
N LYS A 166 13.45 28.16 4.88
CA LYS A 166 14.84 28.03 4.44
C LYS A 166 15.34 29.45 4.17
N SER A 167 16.28 29.93 4.97
CA SER A 167 17.04 31.14 4.64
C SER A 167 17.80 30.88 3.35
N SER A 168 17.53 31.69 2.33
CA SER A 168 18.17 31.63 1.02
C SER A 168 19.59 32.20 1.11
N THR A 169 20.59 31.39 1.40
CA THR A 169 21.99 31.77 1.14
C THR A 169 22.31 31.47 -0.32
N LYS A 170 22.16 32.49 -1.18
CA LYS A 170 22.70 32.51 -2.55
C LYS A 170 24.20 32.19 -2.50
N LYS A 171 24.62 31.04 -3.04
CA LYS A 171 26.00 30.82 -3.49
C LYS A 171 26.01 30.88 -5.01
N LYS A 172 26.81 31.80 -5.54
CA LYS A 172 27.00 32.15 -6.96
C LYS A 172 27.30 30.89 -7.80
N LYS A 173 26.66 30.83 -8.97
CA LYS A 173 26.99 29.94 -10.09
C LYS A 173 28.43 30.20 -10.56
N THR A 174 29.16 29.13 -10.82
CA THR A 174 30.23 29.09 -11.82
C THR A 174 29.83 28.03 -12.83
N ASP A 175 29.80 28.43 -14.09
CA ASP A 175 29.37 27.65 -15.25
C ASP A 175 30.26 26.42 -15.48
N GLY A 176 29.64 25.34 -15.96
CA GLY A 176 30.32 24.11 -16.33
C GLY A 176 29.28 23.09 -16.82
N ASP A 177 29.35 22.78 -18.10
CA ASP A 177 28.47 21.91 -18.88
C ASP A 177 28.27 20.51 -18.26
N ASP A 178 27.06 19.95 -18.35
CA ASP A 178 26.86 18.65 -19.01
C ASP A 178 25.40 18.15 -18.96
N LYS A 179 24.97 17.74 -20.15
CA LYS A 179 23.94 16.78 -20.59
C LYS A 179 22.79 16.33 -19.66
N CYS A 180 21.60 16.50 -20.24
CA CYS A 180 20.43 15.63 -20.23
C CYS A 180 20.71 14.18 -19.80
N ASP A 181 19.91 13.65 -18.85
CA ASP A 181 19.38 12.29 -18.97
C ASP A 181 18.13 12.09 -18.11
N SER A 182 17.14 11.48 -18.76
CA SER A 182 15.84 11.05 -18.28
C SER A 182 15.95 10.00 -17.17
N LEU A 183 15.16 10.15 -16.11
CA LEU A 183 14.97 9.12 -15.09
C LEU A 183 13.52 8.62 -15.15
N PHE A 184 13.39 7.45 -15.76
CA PHE A 184 12.37 6.45 -15.49
C PHE A 184 12.42 6.00 -14.03
#